data_AF-A0A2E9GLB4-F1
#
_entry.id   AF-A0A2E9GLB4-F1
#
_cell.length_a   1.000
_cell.length_b   1.000
_cell.length_c   1.000
_cell.angle_alpha   90.00
_cell.angle_beta   90.00
_cell.angle_gamma   90.00
#
_symmetry.space_group_name_H-M   'P 1'
#
loop_
_entity.id
_entity.type
_entity.pdbx_description
1 polymer ?
#
loop_
_entity_poly.entity_id
_entity_poly.type
_entity_poly.pdbx_seq_one_letter_code
_entity_poly.pdbx_strand_id
1 'polypeptide(L)'
;MISQDAIKPLAFGALLALCAIGFGFSLGGAFGIAEHSLKAHLEELANGAAEEVYAGDSEKKEAVVRKSWAYMKRAHLHGGAIGVAALSSIVLLMLLGNPGWIERLGSIAFGAGALLYSLFWLCAGLTAPSLGGTHEAKEALKFLAVPGAGLCMIGLCATLYSLVRKGFIEKA
;
A
#
# COMPACT_ATOMS: atom_id res chain seq x y z
N MET A 1 -5.02 22.70 20.51
CA MET A 1 -4.21 21.63 21.15
C MET A 1 -4.97 20.32 20.96
N ILE A 2 -4.34 19.27 20.40
CA ILE A 2 -5.00 17.97 20.25
C ILE A 2 -5.17 17.34 21.64
N SER A 3 -6.40 16.98 22.03
CA SER A 3 -6.65 16.31 23.32
C SER A 3 -6.10 14.89 23.32
N GLN A 4 -5.59 14.43 24.46
CA GLN A 4 -5.19 13.02 24.67
C GLN A 4 -6.33 12.04 24.38
N ASP A 5 -7.57 12.47 24.60
CA ASP A 5 -8.78 11.68 24.32
C ASP A 5 -9.02 11.50 22.82
N ALA A 6 -8.45 12.37 21.98
CA ALA A 6 -8.50 12.22 20.53
C ALA A 6 -7.36 11.33 19.99
N ILE A 7 -6.21 11.30 20.67
CA ILE A 7 -5.01 10.59 20.21
C ILE A 7 -5.15 9.08 20.43
N LYS A 8 -5.45 8.64 21.66
CA LYS A 8 -5.46 7.22 22.02
C LYS A 8 -6.37 6.36 21.12
N PRO A 9 -7.59 6.79 20.76
CA PRO A 9 -8.47 5.98 19.92
C PRO A 9 -7.95 5.79 18.49
N LEU A 10 -7.18 6.74 17.98
CA LEU A 10 -6.71 6.78 16.59
C LEU A 10 -5.24 6.32 16.44
N ALA A 11 -4.53 6.14 17.56
CA ALA A 11 -3.10 5.83 17.58
C ALA A 11 -2.74 4.55 16.81
N PHE A 12 -3.59 3.52 16.87
CA PHE A 12 -3.32 2.27 16.15
C PHE A 12 -3.41 2.45 14.62
N GLY A 13 -4.39 3.22 14.13
CA GLY A 13 -4.46 3.57 12.71
C GLY A 13 -3.24 4.40 12.27
N ALA A 14 -2.81 5.35 13.11
CA ALA A 14 -1.62 6.16 12.84
C ALA A 14 -0.34 5.32 12.79
N LEU A 15 -0.19 4.34 13.70
CA LEU A 15 0.92 3.40 13.69
C LEU A 15 0.96 2.60 12.38
N LEU A 16 -0.18 2.08 11.91
CA LEU A 16 -0.25 1.35 10.64
C LEU A 16 0.11 2.23 9.44
N ALA A 17 -0.35 3.49 9.42
CA ALA A 17 0.03 4.45 8.39
C ALA A 17 1.55 4.74 8.41
N LEU A 18 2.15 4.89 9.59
CA LEU A 18 3.60 5.05 9.75
C LEU A 18 4.37 3.79 9.30
N CYS A 19 3.83 2.59 9.55
CA CYS A 19 4.41 1.35 9.02
C CYS A 19 4.38 1.33 7.49
N ALA A 20 3.30 1.78 6.85
CA ALA A 20 3.23 1.90 5.38
C ALA A 20 4.28 2.89 4.84
N ILE A 21 4.43 4.05 5.49
CA ILE A 21 5.45 5.04 5.16
C ILE A 21 6.85 4.44 5.30
N GLY A 22 7.13 3.81 6.45
CA GLY A 22 8.40 3.14 6.74
C GLY A 22 8.72 2.04 5.74
N PHE A 23 7.73 1.26 5.33
CA PHE A 23 7.86 0.29 4.24
C PHE A 23 8.23 0.97 2.91
N GLY A 24 7.54 2.06 2.56
CA GLY A 24 7.88 2.88 1.39
C GLY A 24 9.34 3.36 1.43
N PHE A 25 9.77 4.02 2.51
CA PHE A 25 11.16 4.48 2.67
C PHE A 25 12.17 3.34 2.60
N SER A 26 11.87 2.20 3.21
CA SER A 26 12.75 1.03 3.20
C SER A 26 12.98 0.53 1.77
N LEU A 27 11.93 0.45 0.96
CA LEU A 27 12.05 0.11 -0.46
C LEU A 27 12.83 1.18 -1.25
N GLY A 28 12.61 2.46 -0.96
CA GLY A 28 13.36 3.55 -1.61
C GLY A 28 14.86 3.47 -1.31
N GLY A 29 15.22 3.19 -0.06
CA GLY A 29 16.60 2.92 0.35
C GLY A 29 17.18 1.69 -0.34
N ALA A 30 16.42 0.59 -0.39
CA ALA A 30 16.83 -0.64 -1.09
C ALA A 30 17.08 -0.39 -2.59
N PHE A 31 16.25 0.41 -3.24
CA PHE A 31 16.48 0.80 -4.64
C PHE A 31 17.77 1.62 -4.77
N GLY A 32 18.05 2.55 -3.85
CA GLY A 32 19.29 3.33 -3.89
C GLY A 32 20.56 2.50 -3.73
N ILE A 33 20.56 1.49 -2.85
CA ILE A 33 21.77 0.73 -2.52
C ILE A 33 21.94 -0.58 -3.29
N ALA A 34 20.85 -1.17 -3.79
CA ALA A 34 20.84 -2.55 -4.30
C ALA A 34 20.01 -2.72 -5.60
N GLU A 35 19.79 -1.65 -6.39
CA GLU A 35 19.01 -1.73 -7.63
C GLU A 35 19.46 -2.85 -8.57
N HIS A 36 20.77 -2.98 -8.81
CA HIS A 36 21.32 -4.02 -9.68
C HIS A 36 20.96 -5.42 -9.16
N SER A 37 21.18 -5.69 -7.89
CA SER A 37 20.88 -6.99 -7.27
C SER A 37 19.38 -7.31 -7.31
N LEU A 38 18.52 -6.32 -7.09
CA LEU A 38 17.06 -6.50 -7.16
C LEU A 38 16.60 -6.84 -8.58
N LYS A 39 17.13 -6.16 -9.60
CA LYS A 39 16.81 -6.47 -11.01
C LYS A 39 17.35 -7.84 -11.41
N ALA A 40 18.59 -8.16 -11.04
CA ALA A 40 19.19 -9.48 -11.28
C ALA A 40 18.36 -10.59 -10.64
N HIS A 41 17.83 -10.38 -9.44
CA HIS A 41 16.93 -11.34 -8.80
C HIS A 41 15.61 -11.53 -9.58
N LEU A 42 15.02 -10.48 -10.14
CA LEU A 42 13.84 -10.62 -11.01
C LEU A 42 14.15 -11.42 -12.28
N GLU A 43 15.34 -11.24 -12.85
CA GLU A 43 15.81 -12.02 -14.00
C GLU A 43 16.03 -13.49 -13.64
N GLU A 44 16.62 -13.77 -12.49
CA GLU A 44 16.80 -15.13 -11.96
C GLU A 44 15.45 -15.84 -11.80
N LEU A 45 14.46 -15.18 -11.20
CA LEU A 45 13.10 -15.70 -11.05
C LEU A 45 12.44 -16.00 -12.41
N ALA A 46 12.68 -15.15 -13.43
CA ALA A 46 12.17 -15.36 -14.77
C ALA A 46 12.88 -16.52 -15.50
N ASN A 47 14.20 -16.62 -15.33
CA ASN A 47 15.02 -17.67 -15.93
C ASN A 47 14.67 -19.05 -15.35
N GLY A 48 14.41 -19.13 -14.04
CA GLY A 48 13.96 -20.35 -13.38
C GLY A 48 12.61 -20.88 -13.88
N ALA A 49 11.79 -20.02 -14.49
CA ALA A 49 10.48 -20.36 -15.07
C ALA A 49 10.45 -20.33 -16.61
N ALA A 50 11.62 -20.19 -17.27
CA ALA A 50 11.73 -19.90 -18.69
C ALA A 50 11.08 -20.97 -19.60
N GLU A 51 11.34 -22.24 -19.33
CA GLU A 51 10.81 -23.33 -20.14
C GLU A 51 9.32 -23.55 -19.89
N GLU A 52 8.92 -23.62 -18.62
CA GLU A 52 7.55 -23.95 -18.22
C GLU A 52 6.54 -22.86 -18.57
N VAL A 53 6.91 -21.58 -18.39
CA VAL A 53 5.93 -20.49 -18.42
C VAL A 53 6.12 -19.54 -19.60
N TYR A 54 7.36 -19.43 -20.10
CA TYR A 54 7.67 -18.58 -21.26
C TYR A 54 7.84 -19.37 -22.56
N ALA A 55 7.99 -20.69 -22.51
CA ALA A 55 8.14 -21.55 -23.71
C ALA A 55 9.21 -21.04 -24.71
N GLY A 56 10.29 -20.44 -24.18
CA GLY A 56 11.36 -19.85 -24.99
C GLY A 56 11.10 -18.43 -25.53
N ASP A 57 9.95 -17.81 -25.22
CA ASP A 57 9.63 -16.42 -25.58
C ASP A 57 10.43 -15.42 -24.72
N SER A 58 11.60 -15.02 -25.23
CA SER A 58 12.50 -14.08 -24.57
C SER A 58 11.91 -12.67 -24.47
N GLU A 59 11.14 -12.23 -25.46
CA GLU A 59 10.54 -10.89 -25.49
C GLU A 59 9.48 -10.77 -24.38
N LYS A 60 8.61 -11.76 -24.26
CA LYS A 60 7.62 -11.83 -23.17
C LYS A 60 8.31 -11.84 -21.81
N LYS A 61 9.36 -12.65 -21.65
CA LYS A 61 10.14 -12.72 -20.40
C LYS A 61 10.68 -11.35 -19.99
N GLU A 62 11.38 -10.67 -20.90
CA GLU A 62 11.94 -9.34 -20.65
C GLU A 62 10.84 -8.30 -20.34
N ALA A 63 9.71 -8.37 -21.05
CA ALA A 63 8.57 -7.50 -20.79
C ALA A 63 8.00 -7.71 -19.38
N VAL A 64 7.89 -8.95 -18.91
CA VAL A 64 7.43 -9.27 -17.56
C VAL A 64 8.41 -8.77 -16.52
N VAL A 65 9.71 -9.05 -16.64
CA VAL A 65 10.75 -8.57 -15.71
C VAL A 65 10.74 -7.03 -15.59
N ARG A 66 10.67 -6.33 -16.73
CA ARG A 66 10.57 -4.86 -16.74
C ARG A 66 9.34 -4.35 -16.00
N LYS A 67 8.20 -5.03 -16.16
CA LYS A 67 6.95 -4.65 -15.50
C LYS A 67 6.92 -5.02 -14.01
N SER A 68 7.56 -6.12 -13.63
CA SER A 68 7.81 -6.50 -12.24
C SER A 68 8.61 -5.43 -11.49
N TRP A 69 9.65 -4.90 -12.12
CA TRP A 69 10.39 -3.75 -11.57
C TRP A 69 9.49 -2.53 -11.38
N ALA A 70 8.61 -2.24 -12.35
CA ALA A 70 7.63 -1.17 -12.20
C ALA A 70 6.66 -1.41 -11.03
N TYR A 71 6.29 -2.66 -10.74
CA TYR A 71 5.44 -3.00 -9.59
C TYR A 71 6.17 -2.84 -8.25
N MET A 72 7.45 -3.19 -8.17
CA MET A 72 8.26 -2.88 -6.97
C MET A 72 8.32 -1.37 -6.71
N LYS A 73 8.52 -0.56 -7.76
CA LYS A 73 8.45 0.91 -7.66
C LYS A 73 7.06 1.41 -7.24
N ARG A 74 5.98 0.75 -7.68
CA ARG A 74 4.63 1.06 -7.19
C ARG A 74 4.48 0.74 -5.71
N ALA A 75 5.06 -0.34 -5.21
CA ALA A 75 5.04 -0.67 -3.79
C ALA A 75 5.68 0.44 -2.94
N HIS A 76 6.84 0.94 -3.36
CA HIS A 76 7.49 2.10 -2.75
C HIS A 76 6.59 3.34 -2.77
N LEU A 77 6.06 3.69 -3.95
CA LEU A 77 5.23 4.87 -4.13
C LEU A 77 3.94 4.79 -3.30
N HIS A 78 3.25 3.66 -3.31
CA HIS A 78 2.01 3.49 -2.56
C HIS A 78 2.27 3.47 -1.05
N GLY A 79 3.37 2.86 -0.60
CA GLY A 79 3.76 2.86 0.81
C GLY A 79 3.96 4.27 1.34
N GLY A 80 4.73 5.08 0.60
CA GLY A 80 4.95 6.49 0.92
C GLY A 80 3.68 7.33 0.76
N ALA A 81 3.13 7.41 -0.44
CA ALA A 81 2.06 8.36 -0.77
C ALA A 81 0.73 8.03 -0.07
N ILE A 82 0.28 6.77 -0.10
CA ILE A 82 -0.97 6.39 0.59
C ILE A 82 -0.75 6.37 2.10
N GLY A 83 0.42 5.95 2.58
CA GLY A 83 0.76 6.03 4.00
C GLY A 83 0.69 7.47 4.54
N VAL A 84 1.25 8.43 3.80
CA VAL A 84 1.14 9.87 4.15
C VAL A 84 -0.31 10.34 4.09
N ALA A 85 -1.06 10.01 3.03
CA ALA A 85 -2.47 10.38 2.92
C ALA A 85 -3.31 9.83 4.09
N ALA A 86 -3.06 8.59 4.50
CA ALA A 86 -3.70 7.96 5.65
C ALA A 86 -3.34 8.69 6.94
N LEU A 87 -2.04 8.95 7.18
CA LEU A 87 -1.59 9.66 8.38
C LEU A 87 -2.17 11.08 8.46
N SER A 88 -2.15 11.84 7.36
CA SER A 88 -2.75 13.18 7.28
C SER A 88 -4.25 13.15 7.57
N SER A 89 -4.96 12.16 7.03
CA SER A 89 -6.39 11.97 7.29
C SER A 89 -6.67 11.66 8.77
N ILE A 90 -5.81 10.87 9.40
CA ILE A 90 -5.93 10.53 10.82
C ILE A 90 -5.60 11.73 11.72
N VAL A 91 -4.58 12.52 11.37
CA VAL A 91 -4.28 13.78 12.06
C VAL A 91 -5.45 14.76 11.94
N LEU A 92 -6.08 14.85 10.77
CA LEU A 92 -7.30 15.64 10.59
C LEU A 92 -8.42 15.16 11.53
N LEU A 93 -8.65 13.86 11.65
CA LEU A 93 -9.63 13.30 12.59
C LEU A 93 -9.29 13.63 14.06
N MET A 94 -8.00 13.67 14.43
CA MET A 94 -7.57 14.11 15.76
C MET A 94 -7.87 15.59 16.00
N LEU A 95 -7.71 16.44 14.97
CA LEU A 95 -7.98 17.88 15.04
C LEU A 95 -9.49 18.19 15.13
N LEU A 96 -10.34 17.38 14.52
CA LEU A 96 -11.80 17.49 14.66
C LEU A 96 -12.29 17.13 16.08
N GLY A 97 -11.46 16.46 16.88
CA GLY A 97 -11.79 16.10 18.26
C GLY A 97 -12.86 15.02 18.40
N ASN A 98 -13.02 14.51 19.63
CA ASN A 98 -14.07 13.55 20.03
C ASN A 98 -14.28 12.39 19.02
N PRO A 99 -13.25 11.59 18.70
CA PRO A 99 -13.38 10.52 17.72
C PRO A 99 -14.37 9.46 18.22
N GLY A 100 -15.38 9.17 17.41
CA GLY A 100 -16.33 8.10 17.64
C GLY A 100 -15.86 6.80 17.00
N TRP A 101 -16.80 5.85 16.89
CA TRP A 101 -16.51 4.55 16.30
C TRP A 101 -16.16 4.64 14.80
N ILE A 102 -16.75 5.59 14.06
CA ILE A 102 -16.50 5.79 12.62
C ILE A 102 -15.05 6.24 12.40
N GLU A 103 -14.61 7.25 13.15
CA GLU A 103 -13.24 7.76 13.06
C GLU A 103 -12.22 6.71 13.47
N ARG A 104 -12.52 5.93 14.52
CA ARG A 104 -11.65 4.84 14.98
C ARG A 104 -11.51 3.74 13.93
N LEU A 105 -12.62 3.16 13.46
CA LEU A 105 -12.58 2.11 12.44
C LEU A 105 -12.01 2.62 11.12
N GLY A 106 -12.36 3.84 10.74
CA GLY A 106 -11.82 4.52 9.55
C GLY A 106 -10.30 4.69 9.61
N SER A 107 -9.74 5.11 10.75
CA SER A 107 -8.29 5.26 10.93
C SER A 107 -7.54 3.92 10.79
N ILE A 108 -8.08 2.85 11.38
CA ILE A 108 -7.50 1.51 11.31
C ILE A 108 -7.59 0.99 9.88
N ALA A 109 -8.76 1.13 9.24
CA ALA A 109 -8.96 0.73 7.86
C ALA A 109 -8.00 1.46 6.91
N PHE A 110 -7.85 2.78 7.04
CA PHE A 110 -6.95 3.52 6.15
C PHE A 110 -5.49 3.10 6.33
N GLY A 111 -5.00 3.05 7.57
CA GLY A 111 -3.63 2.64 7.87
C GLY A 111 -3.34 1.20 7.40
N ALA A 112 -4.25 0.26 7.68
CA ALA A 112 -4.13 -1.13 7.23
C ALA A 112 -4.16 -1.25 5.70
N GLY A 113 -5.10 -0.55 5.05
CA GLY A 113 -5.23 -0.54 3.60
C GLY A 113 -3.97 -0.02 2.92
N ALA A 114 -3.40 1.08 3.43
CA ALA A 114 -2.16 1.66 2.92
C ALA A 114 -1.01 0.65 2.94
N LEU A 115 -0.85 -0.08 4.05
CA LEU A 115 0.19 -1.09 4.20
C LEU A 115 -0.07 -2.32 3.30
N LEU A 116 -1.27 -2.89 3.36
CA LEU A 116 -1.63 -4.10 2.61
C LEU A 116 -1.56 -3.88 1.10
N TYR A 117 -2.03 -2.74 0.61
CA TYR A 117 -2.00 -2.44 -0.82
C TYR A 117 -0.58 -2.22 -1.35
N SER A 118 0.30 -1.66 -0.51
CA SER A 118 1.71 -1.52 -0.82
C SER A 118 2.43 -2.87 -0.84
N LEU A 119 2.12 -3.74 0.12
CA LEU A 119 2.63 -5.11 0.16
C LEU A 119 2.17 -5.92 -1.07
N PHE A 120 0.91 -5.75 -1.49
CA PHE A 120 0.39 -6.35 -2.72
C PHE A 120 1.26 -6.02 -3.93
N TRP A 121 1.63 -4.75 -4.14
CA TRP A 121 2.46 -4.37 -5.27
C TRP A 121 3.85 -5.01 -5.23
N LEU A 122 4.44 -5.15 -4.03
CA LEU A 122 5.73 -5.81 -3.86
C LEU A 122 5.63 -7.29 -4.22
N CYS A 123 4.67 -8.00 -3.60
CA CYS A 123 4.43 -9.41 -3.89
C CYS A 123 4.12 -9.63 -5.38
N ALA A 124 3.27 -8.80 -5.99
CA ALA A 124 2.96 -8.92 -7.42
C ALA A 124 4.20 -8.71 -8.31
N GLY A 125 5.11 -7.81 -7.92
CA GLY A 125 6.39 -7.64 -8.62
C GLY A 125 7.30 -8.86 -8.50
N LEU A 126 7.38 -9.47 -7.31
CA LEU A 126 8.23 -10.64 -7.06
C LEU A 126 7.65 -11.93 -7.66
N THR A 127 6.33 -12.05 -7.75
CA THR A 127 5.67 -13.29 -8.21
C THR A 127 5.45 -13.31 -9.73
N ALA A 128 5.30 -12.15 -10.38
CA ALA A 128 5.04 -12.07 -11.82
C ALA A 128 6.08 -12.78 -12.71
N PRO A 129 7.41 -12.71 -12.44
CA PRO A 129 8.39 -13.42 -13.25
C PRO A 129 8.20 -14.94 -13.24
N SER A 130 7.82 -15.52 -12.10
CA SER A 130 7.60 -16.96 -11.97
C SER A 130 6.24 -17.42 -12.48
N LEU A 131 5.24 -16.53 -12.55
CA LEU A 131 3.90 -16.83 -13.09
C LEU A 131 3.74 -16.48 -14.58
N GLY A 132 4.80 -15.98 -15.23
CA GLY A 132 4.75 -15.72 -16.67
C GLY A 132 4.11 -14.41 -17.06
N GLY A 133 3.67 -13.61 -16.08
CA GLY A 133 2.92 -12.42 -16.37
C GLY A 133 2.37 -11.70 -15.15
N THR A 134 2.13 -10.41 -15.38
CA THR A 134 1.62 -9.49 -14.37
C THR A 134 0.11 -9.55 -14.21
N HIS A 135 -0.61 -10.24 -15.09
CA HIS A 135 -2.05 -10.44 -14.91
C HIS A 135 -2.28 -11.59 -13.92
N GLU A 136 -1.59 -12.70 -14.16
CA GLU A 136 -1.52 -13.92 -13.36
C GLU A 136 -1.13 -13.61 -11.92
N ALA A 137 -0.08 -12.80 -11.70
CA ALA A 137 0.31 -12.37 -10.37
C ALA A 137 -0.76 -11.54 -9.64
N LYS A 138 -1.49 -10.68 -10.35
CA LYS A 138 -2.57 -9.90 -9.74
C LYS A 138 -3.78 -10.76 -9.40
N GLU A 139 -4.12 -11.72 -10.26
CA GLU A 139 -5.20 -12.68 -10.00
C GLU A 139 -4.87 -13.56 -8.79
N ALA A 140 -3.64 -14.07 -8.71
CA ALA A 140 -3.17 -14.86 -7.58
C ALA A 140 -3.20 -14.07 -6.26
N LEU A 141 -2.94 -12.76 -6.32
CA LEU A 141 -2.85 -11.89 -5.14
C LEU A 141 -4.09 -11.00 -4.95
N LYS A 142 -5.21 -11.29 -5.63
CA LYS A 142 -6.44 -10.48 -5.53
C LYS A 142 -6.99 -10.42 -4.10
N PHE A 143 -6.78 -11.49 -3.32
CA PHE A 143 -7.17 -11.57 -1.91
C PHE A 143 -6.44 -10.53 -1.04
N LEU A 144 -5.30 -10.00 -1.50
CA LEU A 144 -4.56 -8.94 -0.84
C LEU A 144 -4.89 -7.58 -1.46
N ALA A 145 -4.97 -7.51 -2.79
CA ALA A 145 -5.20 -6.28 -3.54
C ALA A 145 -6.57 -5.66 -3.23
N VAL A 146 -7.64 -6.47 -3.29
CA VAL A 146 -9.03 -5.98 -3.18
C VAL A 146 -9.31 -5.51 -1.75
N PRO A 147 -9.00 -6.27 -0.68
CA PRO A 147 -9.19 -5.77 0.68
C PRO A 147 -8.30 -4.57 0.98
N GLY A 148 -7.03 -4.56 0.53
CA GLY A 148 -6.13 -3.42 0.74
C GLY A 148 -6.70 -2.12 0.15
N ALA A 149 -7.12 -2.14 -1.11
CA ALA A 149 -7.74 -0.99 -1.77
C ALA A 149 -9.09 -0.61 -1.14
N GLY A 150 -9.92 -1.61 -0.79
CA GLY A 150 -11.21 -1.38 -0.14
C GLY A 150 -11.08 -0.69 1.22
N LEU A 151 -10.11 -1.12 2.03
CA LEU A 151 -9.81 -0.51 3.32
C LEU A 151 -9.32 0.94 3.20
N CYS A 152 -8.49 1.27 2.19
CA CYS A 152 -8.14 2.66 1.88
C CYS A 152 -9.39 3.50 1.60
N MET A 153 -10.31 2.98 0.78
CA MET A 153 -11.52 3.71 0.41
C MET A 153 -12.46 3.89 1.61
N ILE A 154 -12.64 2.87 2.45
CA ILE A 154 -13.42 2.96 3.70
C ILE A 154 -12.82 4.04 4.61
N GLY A 155 -11.50 4.03 4.79
CA GLY A 155 -10.80 5.02 5.60
C GLY A 155 -11.00 6.45 5.10
N LEU A 156 -10.82 6.67 3.79
CA LEU A 156 -11.04 7.98 3.17
C LEU A 156 -12.48 8.45 3.32
N CYS A 157 -13.46 7.58 3.04
CA CYS A 157 -14.88 7.89 3.22
C CYS A 157 -15.23 8.24 4.67
N ALA A 158 -14.68 7.51 5.64
CA ALA A 158 -14.89 7.81 7.06
C ALA A 158 -14.31 9.18 7.45
N THR A 159 -13.14 9.54 6.93
CA THR A 159 -12.56 10.88 7.12
C THR A 159 -13.42 11.97 6.51
N LEU A 160 -13.84 11.81 5.25
CA LEU A 160 -14.70 12.78 4.56
C LEU A 160 -16.04 12.97 5.28
N TYR A 161 -16.69 11.87 5.67
CA TYR A 161 -17.93 11.90 6.42
C TYR A 161 -17.76 12.67 7.74
N SER A 162 -16.70 12.38 8.49
CA SER A 162 -16.45 13.01 9.80
C SER A 162 -16.14 14.49 9.65
N LEU A 163 -15.39 14.87 8.61
CA LEU A 163 -15.11 16.27 8.27
C LEU A 163 -16.40 17.03 7.94
N VAL A 164 -17.27 16.46 7.09
CA VAL A 164 -18.55 17.08 6.74
C VAL A 164 -19.44 17.23 7.97
N ARG A 165 -19.60 16.14 8.75
CA ARG A 165 -20.44 16.12 9.94
C ARG A 165 -19.99 17.15 10.98
N LYS A 166 -18.73 17.10 11.40
CA LYS A 166 -18.21 17.94 12.49
C LYS A 166 -17.83 19.34 12.07
N GLY A 167 -17.36 19.49 10.83
CA GLY A 167 -16.88 20.78 10.32
C GLY A 167 -17.99 21.68 9.78
N PHE A 168 -19.12 21.12 9.34
CA PHE A 168 -20.14 21.88 8.62
C PHE A 168 -21.57 21.69 9.13
N ILE A 169 -21.89 20.56 9.79
CA ILE A 169 -23.27 20.25 10.22
C ILE A 169 -23.46 20.47 11.71
N GLU A 170 -22.56 19.94 12.55
CA GLU A 170 -22.63 20.11 14.00
C GLU A 170 -22.33 21.57 14.37
N LYS A 171 -23.18 22.16 15.21
CA LYS A 171 -22.90 23.48 15.79
C LYS A 171 -21.83 23.33 16.87
N ALA A 172 -20.85 24.24 16.83
CA ALA A 172 -19.75 24.34 17.80
C ALA A 172 -20.26 24.50 19.23
#